data_AF-A0A1Y1N451-F1
#
_entry.id   AF-A0A1Y1N451-F1
#
_cell.length_a   1.000
_cell.length_b   1.000
_cell.length_c   1.000
_cell.angle_alpha   90.00
_cell.angle_beta   90.00
_cell.angle_gamma   90.00
#
_symmetry.space_group_name_H-M   'P 1'
#
loop_
_entity.id
_entity.type
_entity.pdbx_description
1 polymer ?
#
loop_
_entity_poly.entity_id
_entity_poly.type
_entity_poly.pdbx_seq_one_letter_code
_entity_poly.pdbx_strand_id
1 'polypeptide(L)'
;EMLRQVCLLGFNDMRTLLLVHDKRMLGIVRQELEPLVARNVLTQAQAEVLDKGIAKTILAGSAELRQLLVKSRSSPKLRHQYILKPIRGGKGAGILFGDSISMDAWIRTLERMQTAGLGSEASYVVQRRITPRLYDMVLDSSGGRVQYPLVGTYHAVHGTLVGLGIWRTSGDRICAISTGGSWLCSVLRAD
;
A
#
# COMPACT_ATOMS: atom_id res chain seq x y z
N GLU A 1 32.94 14.17 -3.42
CA GLU A 1 32.75 13.85 -4.85
C GLU A 1 31.72 12.76 -5.12
N MET A 2 31.90 11.51 -4.65
CA MET A 2 30.98 10.41 -4.95
C MET A 2 29.52 10.63 -4.50
N LEU A 3 29.28 11.14 -3.29
CA LEU A 3 27.92 11.50 -2.81
C LEU A 3 27.27 12.57 -3.71
N ARG A 4 28.06 13.52 -4.21
CA ARG A 4 27.60 14.58 -5.11
C ARG A 4 27.19 14.00 -6.47
N GLN A 5 27.98 13.04 -6.98
CA GLN A 5 27.66 12.29 -8.21
C GLN A 5 26.43 11.38 -8.03
N VAL A 6 26.25 10.75 -6.86
CA VAL A 6 25.07 9.95 -6.53
C VAL A 6 23.82 10.84 -6.42
N CYS A 7 23.93 12.04 -5.84
CA CYS A 7 22.83 13.01 -5.81
C CYS A 7 22.41 13.53 -7.20
N LEU A 8 23.31 13.52 -8.19
CA LEU A 8 22.97 13.86 -9.59
C LEU A 8 22.12 12.76 -10.26
N LEU A 9 22.23 11.52 -9.79
CA LEU A 9 21.37 10.42 -10.20
C LEU A 9 20.10 10.47 -9.36
N GLY A 10 19.20 11.39 -9.69
CA GLY A 10 17.88 11.57 -9.04
C GLY A 10 16.90 10.41 -9.29
N PHE A 11 17.41 9.19 -9.52
CA PHE A 11 16.62 7.99 -9.75
C PHE A 11 17.00 6.91 -8.74
N ASN A 12 15.98 6.14 -8.36
CA ASN A 12 16.14 4.98 -7.52
C ASN A 12 17.08 3.97 -8.18
N ASP A 13 18.01 3.38 -7.41
CA ASP A 13 18.82 2.27 -7.90
C ASP A 13 17.94 1.05 -8.27
N MET A 14 18.49 0.10 -9.03
CA MET A 14 17.74 -1.06 -9.51
C MET A 14 17.18 -1.93 -8.37
N ARG A 15 17.82 -1.99 -7.21
CA ARG A 15 17.29 -2.74 -6.06
C ARG A 15 16.08 -2.03 -5.49
N THR A 16 16.13 -0.70 -5.39
CA THR A 16 14.98 0.09 -4.97
C THR A 16 13.82 -0.08 -5.96
N LEU A 17 14.09 0.01 -7.26
CA LEU A 17 13.09 -0.20 -8.31
C LEU A 17 12.45 -1.60 -8.29
N LEU A 18 13.26 -2.65 -8.17
CA LEU A 18 12.79 -4.03 -8.30
C LEU A 18 12.28 -4.64 -6.99
N LEU A 19 12.83 -4.23 -5.85
CA LEU A 19 12.47 -4.79 -4.54
C LEU A 19 11.50 -3.87 -3.81
N VAL A 20 11.85 -2.59 -3.59
CA VAL A 20 11.05 -1.70 -2.71
C VAL A 20 9.69 -1.37 -3.31
N HIS A 21 9.59 -1.22 -4.63
CA HIS A 21 8.30 -0.96 -5.30
C HIS A 21 7.44 -2.23 -5.49
N ASP A 22 7.98 -3.42 -5.19
CA ASP A 22 7.20 -4.65 -5.25
C ASP A 22 6.23 -4.71 -4.08
N LYS A 23 4.92 -4.78 -4.38
CA LYS A 23 3.87 -4.76 -3.36
C LYS A 23 3.92 -5.97 -2.43
N ARG A 24 4.61 -7.05 -2.82
CA ARG A 24 4.87 -8.21 -1.96
C ARG A 24 5.73 -7.83 -0.76
N MET A 25 6.60 -6.83 -0.86
CA MET A 25 7.43 -6.40 0.27
C MET A 25 6.62 -5.97 1.48
N LEU A 26 5.40 -5.43 1.30
CA LEU A 26 4.51 -5.10 2.42
C LEU A 26 4.06 -6.34 3.22
N GLY A 27 3.96 -7.50 2.56
CA GLY A 27 3.68 -8.77 3.22
C GLY A 27 4.95 -9.43 3.78
N ILE A 28 6.03 -9.43 2.98
CA ILE A 28 7.31 -10.04 3.35
C ILE A 28 7.88 -9.38 4.61
N VAL A 29 7.93 -8.05 4.67
CA VAL A 29 8.43 -7.32 5.84
C VAL A 29 7.67 -7.71 7.10
N ARG A 30 6.34 -7.91 7.01
CA ARG A 30 5.53 -8.35 8.15
C ARG A 30 5.83 -9.78 8.58
N GLN A 31 6.03 -10.71 7.64
CA GLN A 31 6.38 -12.10 7.94
C GLN A 31 7.80 -12.24 8.52
N GLU A 32 8.70 -11.31 8.19
CA GLU A 32 10.09 -11.31 8.63
C GLU A 32 10.33 -10.58 9.96
N LEU A 33 9.31 -9.96 10.58
CA LEU A 33 9.52 -9.14 11.79
C LEU A 33 10.19 -9.90 12.93
N GLU A 34 9.68 -11.08 13.29
CA GLU A 34 10.26 -11.90 14.36
C GLU A 34 11.68 -12.38 14.03
N PRO A 35 11.96 -12.96 12.84
CA PRO A 35 13.33 -13.26 12.41
C PRO A 35 14.29 -12.05 12.42
N LEU A 36 13.80 -10.84 12.11
CA LEU A 36 14.61 -9.62 12.15
C LEU A 36 14.92 -9.18 13.58
N VAL A 37 13.98 -9.36 14.52
CA VAL A 37 14.23 -9.15 15.95
C VAL A 37 15.24 -10.17 16.49
N ALA A 38 15.06 -11.44 16.18
CA ALA A 38 15.97 -12.51 16.60
C ALA A 38 17.42 -12.31 16.11
N ARG A 39 17.59 -11.68 14.94
CA ARG A 39 18.90 -11.32 14.36
C ARG A 39 19.44 -9.97 14.84
N ASN A 40 18.78 -9.30 15.77
CA ASN A 40 19.12 -7.94 16.24
C ASN A 40 19.17 -6.88 15.12
N VAL A 41 18.44 -7.09 14.03
CA VAL A 41 18.28 -6.08 12.96
C VAL A 41 17.22 -5.06 13.37
N LEU A 42 16.18 -5.50 14.09
CA LEU A 42 15.15 -4.66 14.68
C LEU A 42 15.10 -4.88 16.19
N THR A 43 14.75 -3.84 16.93
CA THR A 43 14.26 -3.99 18.31
C THR A 43 12.82 -4.48 18.30
N GLN A 44 12.37 -5.09 19.40
CA GLN A 44 10.98 -5.49 19.58
C GLN A 44 10.01 -4.31 19.37
N ALA A 45 10.33 -3.15 19.92
CA ALA A 45 9.53 -1.94 19.78
C ALA A 45 9.41 -1.47 18.31
N GLN A 46 10.51 -1.54 17.54
CA GLN A 46 10.48 -1.22 16.11
C GLN A 46 9.61 -2.21 15.31
N ALA A 47 9.70 -3.51 15.63
CA ALA A 47 8.87 -4.52 15.00
C ALA A 47 7.37 -4.28 15.25
N GLU A 48 6.98 -3.91 16.47
CA GLU A 48 5.60 -3.58 16.81
C GLU A 48 5.08 -2.34 16.07
N VAL A 49 5.92 -1.30 15.93
CA VAL A 49 5.58 -0.11 15.15
C VAL A 49 5.36 -0.48 13.68
N LEU A 50 6.22 -1.31 13.11
CA LEU A 50 6.07 -1.78 11.72
C LEU A 50 4.81 -2.64 11.52
N ASP A 51 4.51 -3.55 12.45
CA ASP A 51 3.33 -4.42 12.36
C ASP A 51 2.01 -3.61 12.36
N LYS A 52 1.97 -2.54 13.16
CA LYS A 52 0.85 -1.59 13.24
C LYS A 52 0.82 -0.62 12.06
N GLY A 53 1.97 -0.19 11.58
CA GLY A 53 2.12 0.83 10.53
C GLY A 53 1.94 0.31 9.10
N ILE A 54 2.23 -0.96 8.85
CA ILE A 54 2.10 -1.58 7.52
C ILE A 54 0.73 -2.26 7.40
N ALA A 55 -0.07 -1.87 6.41
CA ALA A 55 -1.35 -2.54 6.17
C ALA A 55 -1.18 -4.05 5.92
N LYS A 56 -2.00 -4.87 6.60
CA LYS A 56 -1.94 -6.33 6.50
C LYS A 56 -2.04 -6.77 5.04
N THR A 57 -0.98 -7.43 4.56
CA THR A 57 -0.83 -7.87 3.17
C THR A 57 -0.57 -9.37 3.17
N ILE A 58 -1.44 -10.11 2.49
CA ILE A 58 -1.40 -11.57 2.36
C ILE A 58 -0.79 -11.92 1.01
N LEU A 59 0.24 -12.76 1.05
CA LEU A 59 1.01 -13.18 -0.11
C LEU A 59 0.40 -14.42 -0.78
N ALA A 60 0.66 -14.57 -2.09
CA ALA A 60 0.40 -15.81 -2.81
C ALA A 60 1.12 -17.00 -2.16
N GLY A 61 0.49 -18.17 -2.12
CA GLY A 61 1.06 -19.39 -1.52
C GLY A 61 1.13 -19.43 0.01
N SER A 62 0.81 -18.33 0.69
CA SER A 62 0.87 -18.24 2.16
C SER A 62 -0.23 -19.04 2.87
N ALA A 63 -0.01 -19.39 4.14
CA ALA A 63 -1.01 -20.07 4.96
C ALA A 63 -2.23 -19.18 5.21
N GLU A 64 -2.01 -17.87 5.33
CA GLU A 64 -3.03 -16.85 5.52
C GLU A 64 -3.94 -16.74 4.30
N LEU A 65 -3.41 -16.92 3.09
CA LEU A 65 -4.23 -16.98 1.88
C LEU A 65 -5.13 -18.21 1.87
N ARG A 66 -4.59 -19.39 2.22
CA ARG A 66 -5.38 -20.63 2.37
C ARG A 66 -6.53 -20.44 3.34
N GLN A 67 -6.25 -19.85 4.51
CA GLN A 67 -7.27 -19.54 5.51
C GLN A 67 -8.30 -18.53 4.99
N LEU A 68 -7.85 -17.48 4.29
CA LEU A 68 -8.75 -16.50 3.70
C LEU A 68 -9.68 -17.12 2.66
N LEU A 69 -9.17 -18.04 1.83
CA LEU A 69 -9.99 -18.76 0.85
C LEU A 69 -11.09 -19.57 1.53
N VAL A 70 -10.76 -20.35 2.56
CA VAL A 70 -11.74 -21.14 3.33
C VAL A 70 -12.79 -20.21 3.95
N LYS A 71 -12.37 -19.14 4.64
CA LYS A 71 -13.28 -18.17 5.28
C LYS A 71 -14.14 -17.41 4.26
N SER A 72 -13.61 -17.17 3.07
CA SER A 72 -14.37 -16.48 2.02
C SER A 72 -15.57 -17.31 1.59
N ARG A 73 -15.45 -18.65 1.50
CA ARG A 73 -16.56 -19.54 1.13
C ARG A 73 -17.71 -19.50 2.14
N SER A 74 -17.41 -19.46 3.44
CA SER A 74 -18.43 -19.40 4.49
C SER A 74 -18.94 -17.99 4.79
N SER A 75 -18.23 -16.95 4.35
CA SER A 75 -18.59 -15.55 4.61
C SER A 75 -18.35 -14.67 3.37
N PRO A 76 -19.30 -14.65 2.41
CA PRO A 76 -19.12 -13.93 1.15
C PRO A 76 -18.83 -12.43 1.29
N LYS A 77 -19.36 -11.78 2.33
CA LYS A 77 -19.11 -10.34 2.61
C LYS A 77 -17.70 -10.06 3.13
N LEU A 78 -16.93 -11.08 3.53
CA LEU A 78 -15.55 -10.92 3.98
C LEU A 78 -14.68 -10.24 2.92
N ARG A 79 -14.91 -10.51 1.63
CA ARG A 79 -14.16 -9.88 0.53
C ARG A 79 -14.20 -8.35 0.56
N HIS A 80 -15.28 -7.73 1.05
CA HIS A 80 -15.44 -6.26 1.12
C HIS A 80 -14.37 -5.57 1.98
N GLN A 81 -13.76 -6.36 2.86
CA GLN A 81 -12.69 -5.94 3.76
C GLN A 81 -11.31 -5.89 3.09
N TYR A 82 -11.19 -6.31 1.82
CA TYR A 82 -9.93 -6.48 1.14
C TYR A 82 -9.91 -5.80 -0.23
N ILE A 83 -8.70 -5.61 -0.73
CA ILE A 83 -8.41 -5.19 -2.10
C ILE A 83 -7.36 -6.13 -2.68
N LEU A 84 -7.46 -6.39 -3.98
CA LEU A 84 -6.44 -7.08 -4.76
C LEU A 84 -5.56 -6.02 -5.41
N LYS A 85 -4.25 -6.07 -5.15
CA LYS A 85 -3.29 -5.19 -5.80
C LYS A 85 -2.38 -6.02 -6.72
N PRO A 86 -2.31 -5.73 -8.02
CA PRO A 86 -1.34 -6.37 -8.90
C PRO A 86 0.08 -6.14 -8.37
N ILE A 87 0.94 -7.17 -8.34
CA ILE A 87 2.31 -7.02 -7.80
C ILE A 87 3.12 -5.97 -8.57
N ARG A 88 2.91 -5.90 -9.90
CA ARG A 88 3.51 -4.92 -10.80
C ARG A 88 2.60 -3.70 -11.02
N GLY A 89 3.18 -2.58 -11.40
CA GLY A 89 2.45 -1.36 -11.75
C GLY A 89 2.32 -0.34 -10.61
N GLY A 90 2.14 0.93 -10.97
CA GLY A 90 2.03 2.05 -10.04
C GLY A 90 0.67 2.75 -10.09
N LYS A 91 0.55 3.84 -9.34
CA LYS A 91 -0.57 4.81 -9.44
C LYS A 91 -1.99 4.22 -9.29
N GLY A 92 -2.11 3.06 -8.64
CA GLY A 92 -3.39 2.41 -8.40
C GLY A 92 -3.98 1.63 -9.60
N ALA A 93 -3.24 1.53 -10.70
CA ALA A 93 -3.69 0.79 -11.88
C ALA A 93 -3.96 -0.69 -11.54
N GLY A 94 -5.13 -1.20 -11.94
CA GLY A 94 -5.53 -2.59 -11.76
C GLY A 94 -5.86 -2.99 -10.32
N ILE A 95 -5.97 -2.05 -9.37
CA ILE A 95 -6.46 -2.37 -8.03
C ILE A 95 -7.95 -2.75 -8.13
N LEU A 96 -8.27 -3.95 -7.66
CA LEU A 96 -9.66 -4.41 -7.57
C LEU A 96 -10.10 -4.33 -6.12
N PHE A 97 -11.21 -3.63 -5.88
CA PHE A 97 -11.81 -3.62 -4.55
C PHE A 97 -12.67 -4.85 -4.38
N GLY A 98 -12.52 -5.52 -3.23
CA GLY A 98 -13.21 -6.76 -2.98
C GLY A 98 -14.73 -6.60 -3.01
N ASP A 99 -15.29 -5.43 -2.74
CA ASP A 99 -16.72 -5.10 -2.88
C ASP A 99 -17.20 -4.93 -4.32
N SER A 100 -16.31 -4.56 -5.25
CA SER A 100 -16.62 -4.32 -6.67
C SER A 100 -16.47 -5.57 -7.56
N ILE A 101 -16.02 -6.69 -7.03
CA ILE A 101 -15.88 -7.95 -7.78
C ILE A 101 -16.88 -8.99 -7.29
N SER A 102 -17.33 -9.87 -8.18
CA SER A 102 -18.25 -10.95 -7.81
C SER A 102 -17.57 -11.96 -6.88
N MET A 103 -18.38 -12.70 -6.12
CA MET A 103 -17.87 -13.73 -5.22
C MET A 103 -17.09 -14.81 -6.00
N ASP A 104 -17.59 -15.21 -7.16
CA ASP A 104 -16.93 -16.22 -8.00
C ASP A 104 -15.60 -15.72 -8.58
N ALA A 105 -15.52 -14.44 -8.96
CA ALA A 105 -14.26 -13.84 -9.40
C ALA A 105 -13.26 -13.75 -8.24
N TRP A 106 -13.71 -13.41 -7.04
CA TRP A 106 -12.89 -13.40 -5.83
C TRP A 106 -12.31 -14.78 -5.51
N ILE A 107 -13.16 -15.81 -5.43
CA ILE A 107 -12.72 -17.18 -5.13
C ILE A 107 -11.75 -17.70 -6.19
N ARG A 108 -12.09 -17.56 -7.48
CA ARG A 108 -11.20 -17.98 -8.58
C ARG A 108 -9.83 -17.29 -8.50
N THR A 109 -9.80 -16.01 -8.11
CA THR A 109 -8.53 -15.30 -7.94
C THR A 109 -7.72 -15.87 -6.77
N LEU A 110 -8.35 -16.11 -5.61
CA LEU A 110 -7.66 -16.69 -4.45
C LEU A 110 -7.18 -18.12 -4.70
N GLU A 111 -7.91 -18.92 -5.48
CA GLU A 111 -7.52 -20.27 -5.92
C GLU A 111 -6.28 -20.23 -6.84
N ARG A 112 -6.26 -19.29 -7.81
CA ARG A 112 -5.09 -19.10 -8.67
C ARG A 112 -3.84 -18.64 -7.91
N MET A 113 -4.03 -17.94 -6.79
CA MET A 113 -2.94 -17.46 -5.94
C MET A 113 -2.40 -18.51 -4.95
N GLN A 114 -2.91 -19.74 -4.96
CA GLN A 114 -2.48 -20.80 -4.03
C GLN A 114 -1.02 -21.24 -4.21
N THR A 115 -0.43 -20.97 -5.38
CA THR A 115 1.00 -21.23 -5.63
C THR A 115 1.73 -19.89 -5.81
N ALA A 116 3.00 -19.84 -5.37
CA ALA A 116 3.83 -18.65 -5.47
C ALA A 116 4.40 -18.40 -6.89
N GLY A 117 3.83 -19.06 -7.92
CA GLY A 117 4.33 -19.04 -9.28
C GLY A 117 4.24 -17.67 -9.97
N LEU A 118 5.23 -17.36 -10.81
CA LEU A 118 5.34 -16.11 -11.58
C LEU A 118 4.51 -16.11 -12.88
N GLY A 119 3.59 -17.07 -13.05
CA GLY A 119 2.74 -17.20 -14.24
C GLY A 119 2.04 -15.88 -14.58
N SER A 120 2.11 -15.47 -15.85
CA SER A 120 2.00 -14.07 -16.31
C SER A 120 0.64 -13.40 -16.09
N GLU A 121 -0.37 -14.12 -15.65
CA GLU A 121 -1.72 -13.58 -15.49
C GLU A 121 -2.01 -13.24 -14.02
N ALA A 122 -1.61 -12.02 -13.69
CA ALA A 122 -1.97 -11.26 -12.49
C ALA A 122 -1.73 -11.98 -11.15
N SER A 123 -0.46 -12.08 -10.76
CA SER A 123 -0.11 -12.26 -9.35
C SER A 123 -0.57 -11.00 -8.59
N TYR A 124 -1.57 -11.15 -7.72
CA TYR A 124 -1.98 -10.10 -6.80
C TYR A 124 -1.32 -10.30 -5.43
N VAL A 125 -1.32 -9.26 -4.62
CA VAL A 125 -1.37 -9.40 -3.16
C VAL A 125 -2.77 -9.08 -2.70
N VAL A 126 -3.24 -9.76 -1.65
CA VAL A 126 -4.49 -9.42 -0.99
C VAL A 126 -4.16 -8.49 0.18
N GLN A 127 -4.60 -7.24 0.14
CA GLN A 127 -4.35 -6.29 1.21
C GLN A 127 -5.64 -5.94 1.95
N ARG A 128 -5.59 -5.83 3.28
CA ARG A 128 -6.72 -5.32 4.07
C ARG A 128 -7.02 -3.90 3.59
N ARG A 129 -8.27 -3.66 3.22
CA ARG A 129 -8.76 -2.34 2.84
C ARG A 129 -8.66 -1.39 4.02
N ILE A 130 -8.07 -0.23 3.78
CA ILE A 130 -8.08 0.91 4.70
C ILE A 130 -9.33 1.74 4.38
N THR A 131 -10.10 2.07 5.41
CA THR A 131 -11.17 3.07 5.31
C THR A 131 -10.60 4.39 5.84
N PRO A 132 -10.25 5.34 4.96
CA PRO A 132 -9.69 6.62 5.39
C PRO A 132 -10.74 7.44 6.14
N ARG A 133 -10.28 8.31 7.03
CA ARG A 133 -11.12 9.39 7.57
C ARG A 133 -11.40 10.40 6.47
N LEU A 134 -12.59 10.97 6.49
CA LEU A 134 -12.99 12.07 5.62
C LEU A 134 -12.73 13.39 6.33
N TYR A 135 -12.37 14.40 5.54
CA TYR A 135 -12.09 15.75 6.01
C TYR A 135 -12.91 16.73 5.18
N ASP A 136 -13.31 17.85 5.79
CA ASP A 136 -13.84 19.00 5.05
C ASP A 136 -12.71 19.63 4.23
N MET A 137 -12.85 19.56 2.91
CA MET A 137 -11.88 20.08 1.96
C MET A 137 -12.52 21.18 1.11
N VAL A 138 -11.75 22.23 0.82
CA VAL A 138 -12.09 23.23 -0.21
C VAL A 138 -11.06 23.07 -1.32
N LEU A 139 -11.49 22.61 -2.49
CA LEU A 139 -10.60 22.19 -3.57
C LEU A 139 -10.55 23.14 -4.76
N ASP A 140 -11.49 24.08 -4.83
CA ASP A 140 -11.57 25.06 -5.90
C ASP A 140 -11.89 26.46 -5.35
N SER A 141 -11.86 27.45 -6.23
CA SER A 141 -12.12 28.85 -5.90
C SER A 141 -13.60 29.14 -5.61
N SER A 142 -14.51 28.18 -5.78
CA SER A 142 -15.93 28.39 -5.43
C SER A 142 -16.15 28.47 -3.92
N GLY A 143 -15.18 27.99 -3.12
CA GLY A 143 -15.32 27.88 -1.67
C GLY A 143 -16.21 26.70 -1.23
N GLY A 144 -16.69 25.91 -2.19
CA GLY A 144 -17.49 24.71 -1.92
C GLY A 144 -16.72 23.71 -1.06
N ARG A 145 -17.40 23.18 -0.03
CA ARG A 145 -16.84 22.15 0.85
C ARG A 145 -17.23 20.75 0.37
N VAL A 146 -16.25 19.87 0.32
CA VAL A 146 -16.43 18.45 0.00
C VAL A 146 -15.81 17.58 1.09
N GLN A 147 -16.38 16.41 1.33
CA GLN A 147 -15.92 15.47 2.37
C GLN A 147 -15.13 14.33 1.74
N TYR A 148 -13.81 14.48 1.65
CA TYR A 148 -12.94 13.53 0.96
C TYR A 148 -11.81 12.99 1.85
N PRO A 149 -11.27 11.81 1.51
CA PRO A 149 -10.10 11.28 2.18
C PRO A 149 -8.86 12.13 1.91
N LEU A 150 -7.94 12.15 2.88
CA LEU A 150 -6.65 12.82 2.77
C LEU A 150 -5.52 11.82 2.99
N VAL A 151 -4.65 11.66 1.98
CA VAL A 151 -3.54 10.70 1.99
C VAL A 151 -2.23 11.43 1.70
N GLY A 152 -1.35 11.47 2.69
CA GLY A 152 -0.04 12.13 2.61
C GLY A 152 1.11 11.16 2.41
N THR A 153 2.26 11.71 2.01
CA THR A 153 3.56 11.06 2.13
C THR A 153 4.44 11.84 3.09
N TYR A 154 5.40 11.18 3.71
CA TYR A 154 6.49 11.80 4.46
C TYR A 154 7.82 11.24 3.98
N HIS A 155 8.91 11.93 4.24
CA HIS A 155 10.25 11.55 3.81
C HIS A 155 11.12 11.35 5.05
N ALA A 156 11.82 10.23 5.09
CA ALA A 156 12.75 9.90 6.17
C ALA A 156 14.10 9.51 5.59
N VAL A 157 15.18 9.98 6.22
CA VAL A 157 16.57 9.65 5.87
C VAL A 157 17.26 9.17 7.13
N HIS A 158 17.90 8.00 7.07
CA HIS A 158 18.54 7.35 8.22
C HIS A 158 17.63 7.23 9.46
N GLY A 159 16.33 7.00 9.26
CA GLY A 159 15.35 6.88 10.35
C GLY A 159 14.87 8.21 10.93
N THR A 160 15.36 9.35 10.44
CA THR A 160 14.92 10.68 10.87
C THR A 160 13.93 11.27 9.87
N LEU A 161 12.82 11.82 10.37
CA LEU A 161 11.86 12.57 9.55
C LEU A 161 12.54 13.82 8.99
N VAL A 162 12.51 13.99 7.67
CA VAL A 162 13.10 15.13 6.97
C VAL A 162 12.03 16.11 6.50
N GLY A 163 10.81 15.63 6.30
CA GLY A 163 9.70 16.50 5.92
C GLY A 163 8.47 15.74 5.48
N LEU A 164 7.40 16.51 5.27
CA LEU A 164 6.17 16.02 4.67
C LEU A 164 6.24 16.22 3.16
N GLY A 165 5.75 15.21 2.43
CA GLY A 165 5.62 15.28 0.99
C GLY A 165 4.25 15.83 0.58
N ILE A 166 3.81 15.35 -0.58
CA ILE A 166 2.53 15.71 -1.18
C ILE A 166 1.36 15.04 -0.45
N TRP A 167 0.31 15.82 -0.22
CA TRP A 167 -0.99 15.29 0.20
C TRP A 167 -1.91 15.16 -1.01
N ARG A 168 -2.73 14.12 -1.02
CA ARG A 168 -3.66 13.83 -2.10
C ARG A 168 -5.05 13.59 -1.56
N THR A 169 -6.04 14.05 -2.31
CA THR A 169 -7.45 13.87 -2.01
C THR A 169 -8.22 13.64 -3.31
N SER A 170 -9.30 12.87 -3.25
CA SER A 170 -10.18 12.63 -4.38
C SER A 170 -11.53 12.14 -3.87
N GLY A 171 -12.61 12.45 -4.61
CA GLY A 171 -13.91 11.79 -4.43
C GLY A 171 -13.90 10.33 -4.88
N ASP A 172 -12.90 9.93 -5.67
CA ASP A 172 -12.69 8.55 -6.07
C ASP A 172 -12.12 7.69 -4.94
N ARG A 173 -12.32 6.38 -5.09
CA ARG A 173 -11.79 5.36 -4.17
C ARG A 173 -10.26 5.27 -4.17
N ILE A 174 -9.60 5.80 -5.20
CA ILE A 174 -8.15 5.85 -5.34
C ILE A 174 -7.74 7.32 -5.48
N CYS A 175 -6.98 7.84 -4.50
CA CYS A 175 -6.47 9.21 -4.51
C CYS A 175 -5.23 9.34 -5.43
N ALA A 176 -5.39 9.03 -6.72
CA ALA A 176 -4.35 9.20 -7.72
C ALA A 176 -4.52 10.52 -8.47
N ILE A 177 -3.48 11.35 -8.50
CA ILE A 177 -3.48 12.61 -9.26
C ILE A 177 -3.67 12.34 -10.75
N SER A 178 -3.09 11.24 -11.26
CA SER A 178 -3.21 10.84 -12.66
C SER A 178 -4.64 10.50 -13.10
N THR A 179 -5.58 10.33 -12.18
CA THR A 179 -6.99 10.07 -12.47
C THR A 179 -7.90 11.19 -11.98
N GLY A 180 -7.37 12.42 -11.82
CA GLY A 180 -8.15 13.59 -11.42
C GLY A 180 -8.14 13.90 -9.92
N GLY A 181 -7.33 13.19 -9.12
CA GLY A 181 -7.12 13.54 -7.72
C GLY A 181 -6.46 14.92 -7.56
N SER A 182 -6.92 15.67 -6.57
CA SER A 182 -6.30 16.95 -6.17
C SER A 182 -5.08 16.69 -5.29
N TRP A 183 -4.16 17.65 -5.29
CA TRP A 183 -2.98 17.62 -4.44
C TRP A 183 -2.85 18.90 -3.63
N LEU A 184 -2.23 18.78 -2.46
CA LEU A 184 -1.96 19.89 -1.57
C LEU A 184 -0.48 19.88 -1.16
N CYS A 185 0.12 21.07 -1.13
CA CYS A 185 1.43 21.27 -0.53
C CYS A 185 1.33 21.20 1.00
N SER A 186 2.32 20.59 1.63
CA SER A 186 2.51 20.76 3.06
C SER A 186 2.99 22.19 3.33
N VAL A 187 2.30 22.92 4.19
CA VAL A 187 2.75 24.22 4.71
C VAL A 187 3.32 24.00 6.10
N LEU A 188 4.58 24.43 6.30
CA LEU A 188 5.15 24.57 7.63
C LEU A 188 4.78 25.96 8.12
N ARG A 189 4.13 26.04 9.28
CA ARG A 189 3.95 27.31 9.96
C ARG A 189 5.34 27.77 10.38
N ALA A 190 5.77 28.94 9.91
CA ALA A 190 6.94 29.60 10.46
C ALA A 190 6.62 29.99 11.91
N ASP A 191 7.54 29.67 12.81
CA ASP A 191 7.49 30.13 14.20
C ASP A 191 7.69 31.66 14.27
#